data_AF-D6RFQ8-F1
#
_entry.id   AF-D6RFQ8-F1
#
_cell.length_a   1.000
_cell.length_b   1.000
_cell.length_c   1.000
_cell.angle_alpha   90.00
_cell.angle_beta   90.00
_cell.angle_gamma   90.00
#
_symmetry.space_group_name_H-M   'P 1'
#
loop_
_entity.id
_entity.type
_entity.pdbx_description
1 polymer ?
#
loop_
_entity_poly.entity_id
_entity_poly.type
_entity_poly.pdbx_seq_one_letter_code
_entity_poly.pdbx_strand_id
1 'polypeptide(L)'
;MQRAAVLVRRGSCPRASGPWGRSHSSAAAEASAALKVRPERSPRDRILTLESMNPQVKAVEYAVRGPIVLKAGEIEMELQRGIKKPFTEVIRANIGDAHAMGQQPITFLRQVMALCTYPNLLNSPSFPEDAKKRARRILQACGGNSLGEAQLARPSRM
;
A
#
# COMPACT_ATOMS: atom_id res chain seq x y z
N MET A 1 27.68 -39.79 12.96
CA MET A 1 27.12 -40.76 13.92
C MET A 1 25.69 -40.34 14.25
N GLN A 2 24.73 -41.27 14.11
CA GLN A 2 23.32 -41.29 14.63
C GLN A 2 22.44 -40.07 14.26
N ARG A 3 21.48 -40.08 13.31
CA ARG A 3 20.28 -40.93 13.06
C ARG A 3 19.40 -41.21 14.29
N ALA A 4 18.22 -40.58 14.31
CA ALA A 4 17.01 -41.13 14.89
C ALA A 4 15.81 -40.78 14.00
N ALA A 5 15.23 -41.81 13.40
CA ALA A 5 13.99 -41.79 12.65
C ALA A 5 12.85 -42.23 13.58
N VAL A 6 11.70 -41.57 13.51
CA VAL A 6 10.45 -42.06 14.12
C VAL A 6 9.53 -42.54 13.00
N LEU A 7 9.27 -43.84 13.07
CA LEU A 7 8.42 -44.68 12.26
C LEU A 7 7.02 -44.72 12.89
N VAL A 8 5.94 -44.37 12.18
CA VAL A 8 4.62 -44.96 12.46
C VAL A 8 3.79 -45.16 11.17
N ARG A 9 3.79 -46.42 10.74
CA ARG A 9 2.71 -47.29 10.23
C ARG A 9 1.75 -46.82 9.12
N ARG A 10 1.86 -47.57 8.01
CA ARG A 10 0.85 -47.86 6.99
C ARG A 10 -0.39 -48.53 7.60
N GLY A 11 -1.58 -48.11 7.16
CA GLY A 11 -2.83 -48.85 7.29
C GLY A 11 -3.37 -49.19 5.89
N SER A 12 -3.57 -50.48 5.63
CA SER A 12 -4.02 -51.06 4.37
C SER A 12 -5.30 -51.87 4.57
N CYS A 13 -6.28 -51.67 3.67
CA CYS A 13 -7.35 -52.60 3.23
C CYS A 13 -8.46 -52.96 4.26
N PRO A 14 -9.68 -53.42 3.84
CA PRO A 14 -9.93 -54.27 2.67
C PRO A 14 -11.16 -53.98 1.78
N ARG A 15 -11.14 -54.72 0.68
CA ARG A 15 -12.10 -54.91 -0.40
C ARG A 15 -13.10 -56.01 -0.01
N ALA A 16 -14.37 -55.89 -0.38
CA ALA A 16 -15.37 -56.97 -0.44
C ALA A 16 -16.44 -56.57 -1.47
N SER A 17 -16.43 -57.14 -2.68
CA SER A 17 -17.13 -58.35 -3.17
C SER A 17 -18.57 -58.07 -3.64
N GLY A 18 -18.84 -58.35 -4.93
CA GLY A 18 -20.10 -58.12 -5.67
C GLY A 18 -21.28 -58.98 -5.18
N PRO A 19 -22.38 -59.14 -5.96
CA PRO A 19 -22.33 -60.03 -7.15
C PRO A 19 -23.35 -59.73 -8.31
N TRP A 20 -23.30 -60.56 -9.38
CA TRP A 20 -24.26 -60.76 -10.50
C TRP A 20 -24.27 -59.67 -11.61
N GLY A 21 -24.12 -59.90 -12.92
CA GLY A 21 -24.10 -61.10 -13.76
C GLY A 21 -24.99 -60.88 -15.00
N ARG A 22 -24.40 -61.00 -16.22
CA ARG A 22 -25.06 -61.04 -17.57
C ARG A 22 -25.70 -59.71 -18.04
N SER A 23 -25.76 -59.31 -19.32
CA SER A 23 -25.45 -59.90 -20.63
C SER A 23 -25.36 -58.76 -21.67
N HIS A 24 -24.81 -59.06 -22.84
CA HIS A 24 -24.74 -58.25 -24.05
C HIS A 24 -26.06 -57.56 -24.43
N SER A 25 -26.02 -56.31 -24.93
CA SER A 25 -26.08 -55.97 -26.37
C SER A 25 -26.61 -54.56 -26.62
N SER A 26 -25.89 -53.84 -27.49
CA SER A 26 -26.32 -52.81 -28.45
C SER A 26 -27.75 -52.25 -28.38
N ALA A 27 -27.86 -50.94 -28.20
CA ALA A 27 -28.57 -50.08 -29.15
C ALA A 27 -28.32 -48.60 -28.80
N ALA A 28 -27.92 -47.83 -29.80
CA ALA A 28 -27.75 -46.39 -29.73
C ALA A 28 -29.11 -45.70 -29.50
N ALA A 29 -29.18 -44.81 -28.51
CA ALA A 29 -30.23 -43.83 -28.39
C ALA A 29 -29.57 -42.45 -28.32
N GLU A 30 -29.83 -41.66 -29.36
CA GLU A 30 -29.31 -40.31 -29.57
C GLU A 30 -29.73 -39.39 -28.43
N ALA A 31 -28.76 -38.92 -27.64
CA ALA A 31 -28.96 -37.84 -26.69
C ALA A 31 -28.87 -36.50 -27.44
N SER A 32 -30.01 -35.83 -27.59
CA SER A 32 -30.04 -34.43 -28.00
C SER A 32 -29.19 -33.60 -27.03
N ALA A 33 -28.02 -33.18 -27.50
CA ALA A 33 -27.11 -32.34 -26.73
C ALA A 33 -27.71 -30.94 -26.66
N ALA A 34 -28.54 -30.69 -25.65
CA ALA A 34 -28.87 -29.34 -25.22
C ALA A 34 -27.54 -28.65 -24.90
N LEU A 35 -27.14 -27.72 -25.77
CA LEU A 35 -25.96 -26.89 -25.58
C LEU A 35 -26.17 -26.09 -24.30
N LYS A 36 -25.62 -26.58 -23.18
CA LYS A 36 -25.58 -25.83 -21.92
C LYS A 36 -24.73 -24.60 -22.16
N VAL A 37 -25.38 -23.48 -22.45
CA VAL A 37 -24.78 -22.14 -22.37
C VAL A 37 -24.15 -22.06 -20.98
N ARG A 38 -22.82 -21.94 -20.95
CA ARG A 38 -22.10 -21.79 -19.67
C ARG A 38 -22.65 -20.54 -19.01
N PRO A 39 -23.06 -20.60 -17.73
CA PRO A 39 -23.44 -19.39 -17.03
C PRO A 39 -22.24 -18.45 -17.06
N GLU A 40 -22.48 -17.20 -17.45
CA GLU A 40 -21.55 -16.08 -17.27
C GLU A 40 -20.87 -16.22 -15.91
N ARG A 41 -19.53 -16.15 -15.89
CA ARG A 41 -18.77 -16.31 -14.64
C ARG A 41 -19.28 -15.26 -13.66
N SER A 42 -20.03 -15.70 -12.64
CA SER A 42 -20.40 -14.88 -11.50
C SER A 42 -19.16 -14.13 -11.02
N PRO A 43 -19.23 -12.82 -10.77
CA PRO A 43 -18.11 -12.09 -10.21
C PRO A 43 -17.65 -12.85 -8.96
N ARG A 44 -16.39 -13.31 -8.94
CA ARG A 44 -15.86 -14.04 -7.78
C ARG A 44 -16.14 -13.20 -6.54
N ASP A 45 -16.75 -13.80 -5.52
CA ASP A 45 -17.01 -13.12 -4.26
C ASP A 45 -15.70 -12.48 -3.77
N ARG A 46 -15.79 -11.19 -3.43
CA ARG A 46 -14.62 -10.44 -2.97
C ARG A 46 -14.13 -11.09 -1.68
N ILE A 47 -12.90 -11.59 -1.69
CA ILE A 47 -12.30 -12.25 -0.51
C ILE A 47 -12.08 -11.23 0.63
N LEU A 48 -11.77 -9.97 0.28
CA LEU A 48 -11.68 -8.87 1.23
C LEU A 48 -13.01 -8.09 1.24
N THR A 49 -13.74 -8.20 2.36
CA THR A 49 -14.98 -7.48 2.65
C THR A 49 -14.84 -6.76 4.00
N LEU A 50 -15.77 -5.86 4.33
CA LEU A 50 -15.83 -5.27 5.68
C LEU A 50 -16.03 -6.35 6.75
N GLU A 51 -16.72 -7.44 6.42
CA GLU A 51 -16.94 -8.55 7.34
C GLU A 51 -15.62 -9.31 7.61
N SER A 52 -14.82 -9.58 6.58
CA SER A 52 -13.55 -10.31 6.72
C SER A 52 -12.38 -9.48 7.28
N MET A 53 -12.55 -8.16 7.39
CA MET A 53 -11.51 -7.25 7.89
C MET A 53 -11.32 -7.36 9.42
N ASN A 54 -10.07 -7.15 9.87
CA ASN A 54 -9.70 -7.15 11.30
C ASN A 54 -10.63 -6.20 12.10
N PRO A 55 -11.33 -6.70 13.14
CA PRO A 55 -12.18 -5.90 14.02
C PRO A 55 -11.49 -4.64 14.59
N GLN A 56 -10.19 -4.68 14.89
CA GLN A 56 -9.47 -3.53 15.43
C GLN A 56 -9.34 -2.39 14.41
N VAL A 57 -9.24 -2.71 13.12
CA VAL A 57 -9.22 -1.70 12.04
C VAL A 57 -10.62 -1.12 11.81
N LYS A 58 -11.68 -1.89 12.09
CA LYS A 58 -13.06 -1.39 12.01
C LYS A 58 -13.41 -0.43 13.15
N ALA A 59 -12.84 -0.67 14.32
CA ALA A 59 -13.11 0.12 15.52
C ALA A 59 -12.22 1.37 15.65
N VAL A 60 -11.12 1.47 14.89
CA VAL A 60 -10.22 2.63 14.98
C VAL A 60 -10.81 3.82 14.22
N GLU A 61 -10.85 4.97 14.88
CA GLU A 61 -11.30 6.23 14.30
C GLU A 61 -10.14 7.22 14.19
N TYR A 62 -10.02 7.87 13.03
CA TYR A 62 -9.04 8.91 12.79
C TYR A 62 -9.72 10.25 12.50
N ALA A 63 -10.05 10.97 13.58
CA ALA A 63 -10.86 12.18 13.54
C ALA A 63 -10.30 13.29 12.62
N VAL A 64 -8.97 13.40 12.52
CA VAL A 64 -8.28 14.45 11.73
C VAL A 64 -8.57 14.34 10.23
N ARG A 65 -8.91 13.14 9.74
CA ARG A 65 -9.37 12.90 8.36
C ARG A 65 -10.69 12.12 8.33
N GLY A 66 -11.60 12.49 9.22
CA GLY A 66 -12.92 11.87 9.35
C GLY A 66 -13.99 12.40 8.39
N PRO A 67 -15.28 12.19 8.70
CA PRO A 67 -16.41 12.52 7.82
C PRO A 67 -16.49 13.99 7.38
N ILE A 68 -16.08 14.93 8.24
CA ILE A 68 -16.06 16.36 7.91
C ILE A 68 -15.11 16.65 6.74
N VAL A 69 -13.94 15.99 6.73
CA VAL A 69 -12.93 16.17 5.67
C VAL A 69 -13.40 15.57 4.35
N LEU A 70 -14.13 14.45 4.40
CA LEU A 70 -14.77 13.84 3.24
C LEU A 70 -15.84 14.77 2.67
N LYS A 71 -16.73 15.30 3.52
CA LYS A 71 -17.78 16.22 3.09
C LYS A 71 -17.23 17.53 2.53
N ALA A 72 -16.17 18.05 3.13
CA ALA A 72 -15.44 19.20 2.58
C ALA A 72 -14.90 18.92 1.16
N GLY A 73 -14.41 17.72 0.88
CA GLY A 73 -13.99 17.31 -0.48
C GLY A 73 -15.15 17.21 -1.48
N GLU A 74 -16.31 16.71 -1.05
CA GLU A 74 -17.53 16.73 -1.86
C GLU A 74 -17.94 18.17 -2.23
N ILE A 75 -17.92 19.07 -1.26
CA ILE A 75 -18.25 20.50 -1.46
C ILE A 75 -17.26 21.17 -2.43
N GLU A 76 -15.97 20.88 -2.32
CA GLU A 76 -14.96 21.36 -3.28
C GLU A 76 -15.29 20.91 -4.72
N MET A 77 -15.68 19.65 -4.91
CA MET A 77 -16.11 19.14 -6.22
C MET A 77 -17.40 19.80 -6.71
N GLU A 78 -18.36 20.06 -5.82
CA GLU A 78 -19.60 20.77 -6.14
C GLU A 78 -19.32 22.22 -6.61
N LEU A 79 -18.43 22.93 -5.90
CA LEU A 79 -17.99 24.28 -6.27
C LEU A 79 -17.29 24.30 -7.64
N GLN A 80 -16.42 23.31 -7.92
CA GLN A 80 -15.76 23.17 -9.23
C GLN A 80 -16.74 22.93 -10.38
N ARG A 81 -17.88 22.27 -10.11
CA ARG A 81 -18.97 22.07 -11.08
C ARG A 81 -19.88 23.30 -11.23
N GLY A 82 -19.60 24.39 -10.51
CA GLY A 82 -20.39 25.62 -10.55
C GLY A 82 -21.67 25.60 -9.71
N ILE A 83 -21.82 24.63 -8.80
CA ILE A 83 -22.96 24.61 -7.88
C ILE A 83 -22.81 25.76 -6.89
N LYS A 84 -23.79 26.67 -6.87
CA LYS A 84 -23.78 27.83 -5.98
C LYS A 84 -23.91 27.39 -4.51
N LYS A 85 -23.01 27.91 -3.67
CA LYS A 85 -22.99 27.79 -2.21
C LYS A 85 -22.88 29.19 -1.60
N PRO A 86 -23.17 29.38 -0.30
CA PRO A 86 -23.01 30.68 0.36
C PRO A 86 -21.55 31.13 0.55
N PHE A 87 -20.58 30.37 0.02
CA PHE A 87 -19.14 30.62 0.04
C PHE A 87 -18.54 30.18 -1.30
N THR A 88 -17.37 30.72 -1.64
CA THR A 88 -16.68 30.47 -2.92
C THR A 88 -15.64 29.37 -2.85
N GLU A 89 -15.14 29.06 -1.66
CA GLU A 89 -14.08 28.08 -1.45
C GLU A 89 -14.21 27.39 -0.09
N VAL A 90 -13.47 26.29 0.08
CA VAL A 90 -13.36 25.55 1.34
C VAL A 90 -11.98 25.79 1.93
N ILE A 91 -11.92 26.38 3.13
CA ILE A 91 -10.65 26.60 3.85
C ILE A 91 -10.38 25.41 4.76
N ARG A 92 -9.28 24.68 4.49
CA ARG A 92 -8.86 23.50 5.25
C ARG A 92 -8.14 23.89 6.54
N ALA A 93 -8.91 24.17 7.60
CA ALA A 93 -8.38 24.48 8.93
C ALA A 93 -8.26 23.27 9.88
N ASN A 94 -8.42 22.05 9.36
CA ASN A 94 -8.48 20.82 10.16
C ASN A 94 -7.11 20.15 10.40
N ILE A 95 -6.09 20.51 9.61
CA ILE A 95 -4.72 19.99 9.71
C ILE A 95 -3.76 21.18 9.80
N GLY A 96 -2.75 21.06 10.66
CA GLY A 96 -1.66 22.05 10.79
C GLY A 96 -0.69 22.03 9.60
N ASP A 97 -1.18 22.26 8.38
CA ASP A 97 -0.34 22.46 7.19
C ASP A 97 -0.20 23.96 6.92
N ALA A 98 0.81 24.56 7.54
CA ALA A 98 1.07 26.00 7.41
C ALA A 98 1.38 26.42 5.96
N HIS A 99 2.03 25.55 5.17
CA HIS A 99 2.32 25.86 3.77
C HIS A 99 1.04 25.85 2.92
N ALA A 100 0.12 24.92 3.15
CA ALA A 100 -1.20 24.94 2.51
C ALA A 100 -1.99 26.21 2.86
N MET A 101 -1.76 26.79 4.04
CA MET A 101 -2.33 28.07 4.49
C MET A 101 -1.53 29.31 4.05
N GLY A 102 -0.60 29.16 3.11
CA GLY A 102 0.11 30.29 2.49
C GLY A 102 1.40 30.71 3.18
N GLN A 103 1.83 30.01 4.24
CA GLN A 103 3.14 30.26 4.84
C GLN A 103 4.24 30.01 3.80
N GLN A 104 5.09 31.01 3.57
CA GLN A 104 6.21 30.86 2.65
C GLN A 104 7.27 29.92 3.24
N PRO A 105 7.76 28.94 2.47
CA PRO A 105 8.84 28.07 2.92
C PRO A 105 10.10 28.85 3.26
N ILE A 106 10.82 28.42 4.30
CA ILE A 106 12.07 29.05 4.72
C ILE A 106 13.17 28.77 3.70
N THR A 107 13.67 29.82 3.03
CA THR A 107 14.66 29.74 1.95
C THR A 107 15.92 28.98 2.34
N PHE A 108 16.50 29.29 3.51
CA PHE A 108 17.73 28.66 3.98
C PHE A 108 17.59 27.13 4.09
N LEU A 109 16.47 26.64 4.64
CA LEU A 109 16.22 25.21 4.77
C LEU A 109 16.12 24.54 3.40
N ARG A 110 15.43 25.17 2.44
CA ARG A 110 15.32 24.67 1.06
C ARG A 110 16.66 24.61 0.36
N GLN A 111 17.49 25.63 0.53
CA GLN A 111 18.83 25.68 -0.04
C GLN A 111 19.71 24.56 0.49
N VAL A 112 19.73 24.36 1.81
CA VAL A 112 20.50 23.28 2.43
C VAL A 112 20.02 21.91 1.96
N MET A 113 18.70 21.67 1.92
CA MET A 113 18.15 20.41 1.40
C MET A 113 18.56 20.17 -0.06
N ALA A 114 18.42 21.17 -0.93
CA ALA A 114 18.81 21.03 -2.33
C ALA A 114 20.30 20.70 -2.51
N LEU A 115 21.18 21.37 -1.75
CA LEU A 115 22.62 21.13 -1.77
C LEU A 115 22.98 19.74 -1.25
N CYS A 116 22.25 19.22 -0.26
CA CYS A 116 22.50 17.87 0.24
C CYS A 116 21.98 16.79 -0.72
N THR A 117 20.86 17.04 -1.39
CA THR A 117 20.29 16.10 -2.37
C THR A 117 21.06 16.10 -3.69
N TYR A 118 21.63 17.23 -4.09
CA TYR A 118 22.47 17.34 -5.29
C TYR A 118 23.78 18.08 -5.01
N PRO A 119 24.82 17.39 -4.47
CA PRO A 119 26.05 18.01 -4.01
C PRO A 119 26.86 18.78 -5.07
N ASN A 120 26.68 18.49 -6.37
CA ASN A 120 27.32 19.26 -7.45
C ASN A 120 26.98 20.77 -7.39
N LEU A 121 25.83 21.13 -6.79
CA LEU A 121 25.41 22.50 -6.59
C LEU A 121 26.24 23.27 -5.55
N LEU A 122 27.11 22.61 -4.78
CA LEU A 122 28.03 23.28 -3.86
C LEU A 122 28.97 24.27 -4.58
N ASN A 123 29.27 24.00 -5.86
CA ASN A 123 30.10 24.88 -6.69
C ASN A 123 29.30 25.99 -7.38
N SER A 124 27.96 25.96 -7.30
CA SER A 124 27.12 26.97 -7.94
C SER A 124 27.21 28.32 -7.22
N PRO A 125 27.31 29.45 -7.95
CA PRO A 125 27.25 30.78 -7.35
C PRO A 125 25.86 31.15 -6.85
N SER A 126 24.81 30.38 -7.19
CA SER A 126 23.41 30.67 -6.82
C SER A 126 23.07 30.41 -5.35
N PHE A 127 23.98 29.79 -4.60
CA PHE A 127 23.76 29.45 -3.19
C PHE A 127 24.70 30.23 -2.27
N PRO A 128 24.20 30.76 -1.15
CA PRO A 128 25.02 31.48 -0.20
C PRO A 128 25.96 30.53 0.55
N GLU A 129 27.09 31.07 1.01
CA GLU A 129 28.19 30.27 1.56
C GLU A 129 27.84 29.60 2.89
N ASP A 130 26.98 30.21 3.69
CA ASP A 130 26.46 29.64 4.93
C ASP A 130 25.60 28.37 4.68
N ALA A 131 24.75 28.37 3.65
CA ALA A 131 23.98 27.20 3.24
C ALA A 131 24.91 26.08 2.75
N LYS A 132 25.93 26.41 1.95
CA LYS A 132 26.96 25.45 1.51
C LYS A 132 27.75 24.86 2.67
N LYS A 133 28.15 25.70 3.62
CA LYS A 133 28.85 25.27 4.84
C LYS A 133 27.98 24.32 5.67
N ARG A 134 26.69 24.63 5.82
CA ARG A 134 25.75 23.75 6.52
C ARG A 134 25.56 22.42 5.79
N ALA A 135 25.40 22.43 4.47
CA ALA A 135 25.25 21.22 3.67
C ALA A 135 26.50 20.33 3.74
N ARG A 136 27.71 20.88 3.58
CA ARG A 136 28.97 20.13 3.73
C ARG A 136 29.09 19.44 5.08
N ARG A 137 28.74 20.15 6.17
CA ARG A 137 28.76 19.57 7.52
C ARG A 137 27.78 18.40 7.66
N ILE A 138 26.60 18.49 7.06
CA ILE A 138 25.60 17.41 7.08
C ILE A 138 26.13 16.20 6.30
N LEU A 139 26.60 16.40 5.08
CA LEU A 139 27.13 15.32 4.24
C LEU A 139 28.33 14.62 4.92
N GLN A 140 29.26 15.36 5.49
CA GLN A 140 30.41 14.80 6.24
C GLN A 140 30.01 13.94 7.44
N ALA A 141 28.84 14.20 8.03
CA ALA A 141 28.31 13.40 9.14
C ALA A 141 27.68 12.09 8.64
N CYS A 142 27.27 12.02 7.38
CA CYS A 142 26.75 10.81 6.75
C CYS A 142 27.88 9.86 6.32
N GLY A 143 27.59 8.56 6.29
CA GLY A 143 28.42 7.60 5.55
C GLY A 143 28.55 8.04 4.09
N GLY A 144 29.72 7.80 3.48
CA GLY A 144 29.92 8.04 2.05
C GLY A 144 29.74 9.49 1.57
N ASN A 145 29.63 10.46 2.49
CA ASN A 145 29.22 11.84 2.19
C ASN A 145 27.91 11.95 1.40
N SER A 146 26.97 11.02 1.62
CA SER A 146 25.76 10.89 0.82
C SER A 146 24.48 10.90 1.67
N LEU A 147 23.45 11.61 1.19
CA LEU A 147 22.11 11.47 1.74
C LEU A 147 21.47 10.17 1.25
N GLY A 148 20.99 9.34 2.17
CA GLY A 148 20.30 8.08 1.85
C GLY A 148 21.13 6.83 2.08
N GLU A 149 22.40 6.96 2.48
CA GLU A 149 23.11 5.82 3.05
C GLU A 149 22.46 5.42 4.38
N ALA A 150 22.23 4.11 4.57
CA ALA A 150 21.74 3.61 5.84
C ALA A 150 22.70 4.06 6.94
N GLN A 151 22.15 4.67 7.98
CA GLN A 151 22.94 5.22 9.07
C GLN A 151 23.52 4.05 9.87
N LEU A 152 24.68 3.56 9.45
CA LEU A 152 25.41 2.56 10.21
C LEU A 152 25.79 3.24 11.53
N ALA A 153 25.32 2.71 12.65
CA ALA A 153 25.65 3.20 13.97
C ALA A 153 27.19 3.20 14.11
N ARG A 154 27.82 4.36 13.91
CA ARG A 154 29.26 4.49 14.14
C ARG A 154 29.45 4.38 15.65
N PRO A 155 30.31 3.48 16.14
CA PRO A 155 30.63 3.45 17.56
C PRO A 155 31.19 4.83 17.93
N SER A 156 30.63 5.40 19.01
CA SER A 156 31.03 6.69 19.56
C SER A 156 32.54 6.67 19.76
N ARG A 157 33.27 7.58 19.10
CA ARG A 157 34.68 7.80 19.44
C ARG A 157 34.70 8.40 20.85
N MET A 158 35.15 7.60 21.82
CA MET A 158 35.63 8.08 23.13
C MET A 158 36.93 8.86 22.94
#